data_AF-A0A950BLU3-F1
#
_entry.id   AF-A0A950BLU3-F1
#
_cell.length_a   1.000
_cell.length_b   1.000
_cell.length_c   1.000
_cell.angle_alpha   90.00
_cell.angle_beta   90.00
_cell.angle_gamma   90.00
#
_symmetry.space_group_name_H-M   'P 1'
#
loop_
_entity.id
_entity.type
_entity.pdbx_description
1 polymer ?
#
loop_
_entity_poly.entity_id
_entity_poly.type
_entity_poly.pdbx_seq_one_letter_code
_entity_poly.pdbx_strand_id
1 'polypeptide(L)' 'MRLGDLAHARSGDKGNTANIGVVAKDDASYALLRTHLTDAVVANFLRGLDIGKVRRYELPRLRAFNFVI' A
#
# COMPACT_ATOMS: atom_id res chain seq x y z
N MET A 1 -14.12 8.61 2.90
CA MET A 1 -13.66 7.53 1.99
C MET A 1 -12.55 6.77 2.69
N ARG A 2 -12.62 5.44 2.69
CA ARG A 2 -11.64 4.53 3.30
C ARG A 2 -10.89 3.80 2.18
N LEU A 3 -9.67 3.31 2.47
CA LEU A 3 -8.91 2.51 1.50
C LEU A 3 -9.70 1.29 1.01
N GLY A 4 -10.46 0.64 1.90
CA GLY A 4 -11.31 -0.51 1.56
C GLY A 4 -12.46 -0.21 0.59
N ASP A 5 -12.82 1.06 0.43
CA ASP A 5 -13.80 1.48 -0.58
C ASP A 5 -13.21 1.35 -2.00
N LEU A 6 -11.89 1.52 -2.14
CA LEU A 6 -11.16 1.59 -3.41
C LEU A 6 -10.32 0.34 -3.74
N ALA A 7 -9.93 -0.43 -2.73
CA ALA A 7 -8.99 -1.53 -2.91
C ALA A 7 -9.20 -2.69 -1.92
N HIS A 8 -8.71 -3.86 -2.31
CA HIS A 8 -8.46 -4.97 -1.41
C HIS A 8 -7.02 -4.90 -0.91
N ALA A 9 -6.80 -5.13 0.38
CA ALA A 9 -5.48 -5.13 0.97
C ALA A 9 -5.22 -6.41 1.75
N ARG A 10 -3.96 -6.86 1.73
CA ARG A 10 -3.48 -7.96 2.57
C ARG A 10 -2.07 -7.68 3.04
N SER A 11 -1.79 -8.04 4.30
CA SER A 11 -0.43 -8.11 4.81
C SER A 11 0.18 -9.49 4.59
N GLY A 12 1.49 -9.52 4.44
CA GLY A 12 2.30 -10.73 4.43
C GLY A 12 3.50 -10.56 5.37
N ASP A 13 3.80 -11.59 6.14
CA ASP A 13 5.00 -11.66 6.95
C ASP A 13 6.12 -12.38 6.19
N LYS A 14 7.34 -11.86 6.31
CA LYS A 14 8.58 -12.38 5.72
C LYS A 14 9.71 -12.36 6.76
N GLY A 15 9.41 -12.82 7.97
CA GLY A 15 10.39 -12.97 9.04
C GLY A 15 10.73 -11.62 9.67
N ASN A 16 11.84 -11.01 9.26
CA ASN A 16 12.26 -9.70 9.79
C ASN A 16 11.71 -8.52 8.99
N THR A 17 10.82 -8.77 8.04
CA THR A 17 10.24 -7.74 7.16
C THR A 17 8.80 -8.15 6.86
N ALA A 18 7.92 -7.18 6.71
CA ALA A 18 6.55 -7.43 6.30
C ALA A 18 6.23 -6.67 5.01
N ASN A 19 5.12 -7.01 4.38
CA ASN A 19 4.61 -6.26 3.26
C ASN A 19 3.11 -6.06 3.33
N ILE A 20 2.63 -5.00 2.68
CA ILE A 20 1.22 -4.70 2.49
C ILE A 20 0.97 -4.63 0.98
N GLY A 21 0.24 -5.62 0.46
CA GLY A 21 -0.26 -5.61 -0.90
C GLY A 21 -1.60 -4.88 -0.96
N VAL A 22 -1.76 -3.97 -1.91
CA VAL A 22 -3.00 -3.22 -2.16
C VAL A 22 -3.36 -3.38 -3.63
N VAL A 23 -4.53 -3.92 -3.93
CA VAL A 23 -5.05 -4.13 -5.29
C VAL A 23 -6.31 -3.29 -5.47
N ALA A 24 -6.27 -2.33 -6.38
CA ALA A 24 -7.40 -1.46 -6.67
C ALA A 24 -8.55 -2.23 -7.34
N LYS A 25 -9.79 -1.83 -7.06
CA LYS A 25 -11.00 -2.46 -7.62
C LYS A 25 -11.14 -2.21 -9.13
N ASP A 26 -10.75 -1.01 -9.57
CA ASP A 26 -10.85 -0.54 -10.96
C ASP A 26 -9.74 0.48 -11.30
N ASP A 27 -9.71 0.93 -12.55
CA ASP A 27 -8.67 1.84 -13.05
C ASP A 27 -8.76 3.25 -12.46
N ALA A 28 -9.98 3.74 -12.17
CA ALA A 28 -10.18 5.04 -11.53
C ALA A 28 -9.64 5.03 -10.08
N SER A 29 -9.92 3.96 -9.35
CA SER A 29 -9.39 3.70 -8.02
C SER A 29 -7.86 3.58 -8.07
N TYR A 30 -7.31 2.89 -9.07
CA TYR A 30 -5.86 2.80 -9.25
C TYR A 30 -5.22 4.16 -9.49
N ALA A 31 -5.77 4.99 -10.38
CA ALA A 31 -5.26 6.33 -10.66
C ALA A 31 -5.27 7.23 -9.42
N LEU A 32 -6.36 7.17 -8.64
CA LEU A 32 -6.49 7.91 -7.38
C LEU A 32 -5.45 7.43 -6.36
N LEU A 33 -5.36 6.12 -6.13
CA LEU A 33 -4.41 5.53 -5.18
C LEU A 33 -2.96 5.74 -5.61
N ARG A 34 -2.66 5.75 -6.91
CA ARG A 34 -1.31 6.01 -7.41
C ARG A 34 -0.79 7.38 -6.98
N THR A 35 -1.68 8.36 -6.89
CA THR A 35 -1.36 9.75 -6.51
C THR A 35 -1.33 9.93 -5.00
N HIS A 36 -2.27 9.33 -4.27
CA HIS A 36 -2.47 9.61 -2.85
C HIS A 36 -1.93 8.56 -1.88
N LEU A 37 -1.78 7.30 -2.31
CA LEU A 37 -1.27 6.21 -1.47
C LEU A 37 0.26 6.09 -1.66
N THR A 38 0.99 7.09 -1.19
CA THR A 38 2.46 7.13 -1.24
C THR A 38 3.08 6.36 -0.07
N ASP A 39 4.37 6.06 -0.18
CA ASP A 39 5.17 5.51 0.92
C ASP A 39 5.16 6.43 2.16
N ALA A 40 5.24 7.75 1.98
CA ALA A 40 5.15 8.71 3.08
C ALA A 40 3.80 8.68 3.81
N VAL A 41 2.69 8.53 3.08
CA VAL A 41 1.35 8.40 3.69
C VAL A 41 1.25 7.12 4.51
N VAL A 42 1.75 6.00 3.96
CA VAL A 42 1.75 4.70 4.66
C VAL A 42 2.68 4.74 5.88
N ALA A 43 3.87 5.33 5.77
CA ALA A 43 4.80 5.50 6.90
C ALA A 43 4.17 6.34 8.03
N ASN A 44 3.53 7.47 7.70
CA ASN A 44 2.86 8.29 8.69
C ASN A 44 1.66 7.58 9.35
N PHE A 45 0.92 6.77 8.59
CA PHE A 45 -0.17 5.96 9.14
C PHE A 45 0.35 4.90 10.13
N LEU A 46 1.50 4.29 9.87
CA LEU A 46 2.11 3.24 10.69
C LEU A 46 3.10 3.75 11.75
N ARG A 47 3.22 5.07 11.94
CA ARG A 47 4.21 5.70 12.83
C ARG A 47 4.22 5.19 14.28
N GLY A 48 3.11 4.61 14.75
CA GLY A 48 3.00 4.07 16.11
C GLY A 48 3.56 2.66 16.30
N LEU A 49 4.05 2.01 15.23
CA LEU A 49 4.51 0.62 15.24
C LEU A 49 6.04 0.48 15.14
N ASP A 50 6.79 1.57 15.32
CA ASP A 50 8.26 1.64 15.19
C ASP A 50 8.78 1.01 13.90
N ILE A 51 8.02 1.21 12.81
CA ILE A 51 8.37 0.67 11.50
C ILE A 51 9.48 1.53 10.92
N GLY A 52 10.48 0.88 10.34
CA GLY A 52 11.55 1.54 9.62
C GLY A 52 11.08 2.15 8.30
N LYS A 53 11.90 1.99 7.26
CA LYS A 53 11.63 2.63 5.97
C LYS A 53 10.56 1.89 5.18
N VAL A 54 9.42 2.54 4.95
CA VAL A 54 8.42 2.09 3.98
C VAL A 54 8.92 2.30 2.55
N ARG A 55 8.82 1.27 1.71
CA ARG A 55 9.12 1.36 0.26
C ARG A 55 7.92 0.92 -0.56
N ARG A 56 7.48 1.76 -1.50
CA ARG A 56 6.37 1.47 -2.42
C ARG A 56 6.89 0.94 -3.76
N TYR A 57 6.31 -0.15 -4.22
CA TYR A 57 6.49 -0.73 -5.54
C TYR A 57 5.16 -0.70 -6.30
N GLU A 58 5.15 -0.15 -7.51
CA GLU A 58 3.96 -0.13 -8.37
C GLU A 58 3.92 -1.38 -9.26
N LEU A 59 2.71 -1.95 -9.41
CA LEU A 59 2.42 -3.08 -10.28
C LEU A 59 1.27 -2.69 -11.24
N PRO A 60 1.53 -1.85 -12.27
CA PRO A 60 0.47 -1.20 -13.03
C PRO A 60 -0.46 -2.18 -13.76
N ARG A 61 0.09 -3.29 -14.28
CA ARG A 61 -0.68 -4.34 -14.98
C ARG A 61 -1.65 -5.10 -14.06
N LEU A 62 -1.44 -5.00 -12.74
CA LEU A 62 -2.30 -5.61 -11.73
C LEU A 62 -3.15 -4.58 -11.00
N ARG A 63 -3.01 -3.29 -11.35
CA ARG A 63 -3.63 -2.16 -10.63
C ARG A 63 -3.29 -2.19 -9.13
N ALA A 64 -2.04 -2.53 -8.83
CA ALA A 64 -1.64 -2.84 -7.47
C ALA A 64 -0.38 -2.09 -7.01
N PHE A 65 -0.21 -2.07 -5.70
CA PHE A 65 0.94 -1.54 -4.98
C PHE A 65 1.41 -2.58 -3.97
N ASN A 66 2.73 -2.68 -3.79
CA ASN A 66 3.32 -3.44 -2.71
C ASN A 66 4.15 -2.48 -1.85
N PHE A 67 3.84 -2.43 -0.56
CA PHE A 67 4.61 -1.67 0.42
C PHE A 67 5.45 -2.66 1.22
N VAL A 68 6.76 -2.52 1.20
CA VAL A 68 7.67 -3.28 2.08
C VAL A 68 7.95 -2.43 3.30
N ILE A 69 7.79 -3.02 4.48
CA ILE A 69 7.84 -2.37 5.79
C ILE A 69 8.72 -3.15 6.77
#